data_AF-A0A1T4YH83-F1
#
_entry.id   AF-A0A1T4YH83-F1
#
_cell.length_a   1.000
_cell.length_b   1.000
_cell.length_c   1.000
_cell.angle_alpha   90.00
_cell.angle_beta   90.00
_cell.angle_gamma   90.00
#
_symmetry.space_group_name_H-M   'P 1'
#
loop_
_entity.id
_entity.type
_entity.pdbx_description
1 polymer ?
#
loop_
_entity_poly.entity_id
_entity_poly.type
_entity_poly.pdbx_seq_one_letter_code
_entity_poly.pdbx_strand_id
1 'polypeptide(L)'
;KEQLEKVLMLYPQLKQIYQFVKQFKEILYSKDIYKIDKWIKEVKELNIPELNSYISGIERDFEAVKNAIIYEYSNGLAEGIINKIKVIKRIMYGRCSFELLKQKVLLLNFN
;
A
#
# COMPACT_ATOMS: atom_id res chain seq x y z
N LYS A 1 -15.45 15.39 0.24
CA LYS A 1 -14.84 16.01 -0.97
C LYS A 1 -14.56 17.50 -0.75
N GLU A 2 -15.55 18.27 -0.32
CA GLU A 2 -15.39 19.72 -0.07
C GLU A 2 -14.27 20.10 0.92
N GLN A 3 -14.11 19.36 2.02
CA GLN A 3 -13.02 19.60 2.97
C GLN A 3 -11.63 19.33 2.38
N LEU A 4 -11.49 18.30 1.54
CA LEU A 4 -10.23 17.98 0.88
C LEU A 4 -9.84 19.09 -0.10
N GLU A 5 -10.80 19.56 -0.91
CA GLU A 5 -10.55 20.64 -1.86
C GLU A 5 -10.09 21.92 -1.17
N LYS A 6 -10.72 22.29 -0.05
CA LYS A 6 -10.30 23.44 0.77
C LYS A 6 -8.86 23.28 1.26
N VAL A 7 -8.49 22.11 1.78
CA VAL A 7 -7.12 21.83 2.25
C VAL A 7 -6.11 21.89 1.10
N LEU A 8 -6.43 21.31 -0.06
CA LEU A 8 -5.54 21.33 -1.22
C LEU A 8 -5.41 22.74 -1.84
N MET A 9 -6.40 23.62 -1.66
CA MET A 9 -6.28 25.04 -2.04
C MET A 9 -5.38 25.81 -1.09
N LEU A 10 -5.45 25.53 0.22
CA LEU A 10 -4.63 26.19 1.24
C LEU A 10 -3.16 25.77 1.20
N TYR A 11 -2.87 24.54 0.75
CA TYR A 11 -1.51 23.98 0.73
C TYR A 11 -1.16 23.45 -0.68
N PRO A 12 -0.60 24.30 -1.57
CA PRO A 12 -0.27 23.91 -2.95
C PRO A 12 0.70 22.74 -3.08
N GLN A 13 1.68 22.64 -2.19
CA GLN A 13 2.62 21.50 -2.14
C GLN A 13 1.89 20.18 -1.85
N LEU A 14 0.92 20.20 -0.94
CA LEU A 14 0.10 19.03 -0.64
C LEU A 14 -0.80 18.64 -1.82
N LYS A 15 -1.32 19.62 -2.57
CA LYS A 15 -2.06 19.38 -3.82
C LYS A 15 -1.21 18.64 -4.84
N GLN A 16 0.04 19.03 -4.99
CA GLN A 16 0.98 18.38 -5.89
C GLN A 16 1.23 16.92 -5.49
N ILE A 17 1.58 16.69 -4.22
CA ILE A 17 1.76 15.33 -3.68
C ILE A 17 0.51 14.47 -3.89
N TYR A 18 -0.67 15.02 -3.58
CA TYR A 18 -1.95 14.33 -3.76
C TYR A 18 -2.18 13.91 -5.21
N GLN A 19 -1.86 14.79 -6.18
CA GLN A 19 -1.97 14.46 -7.60
C GLN A 19 -1.06 13.30 -7.99
N PHE A 20 0.20 13.29 -7.52
CA PHE A 20 1.12 12.19 -7.82
C PHE A 20 0.69 10.86 -7.22
N VAL A 21 0.18 10.87 -5.98
CA VAL A 21 -0.37 9.65 -5.34
C VAL A 21 -1.58 9.15 -6.13
N LYS A 22 -2.46 10.04 -6.60
CA LYS A 22 -3.62 9.67 -7.42
C LYS A 22 -3.18 9.08 -8.76
N GLN A 23 -2.21 9.70 -9.44
CA GLN A 23 -1.65 9.20 -10.69
C GLN A 23 -1.02 7.82 -10.52
N PHE A 24 -0.23 7.62 -9.47
CA PHE A 24 0.35 6.32 -9.16
C PHE A 24 -0.72 5.24 -9.01
N LYS A 25 -1.78 5.53 -8.27
CA LYS A 25 -2.93 4.62 -8.13
C LYS A 25 -3.55 4.31 -9.49
N GLU A 26 -3.75 5.30 -10.36
CA GLU A 26 -4.28 5.09 -11.71
C GLU A 26 -3.35 4.21 -12.56
N ILE A 27 -2.04 4.37 -12.44
CA ILE A 27 -1.03 3.56 -13.14
C ILE A 27 -1.13 2.09 -12.73
N LEU A 28 -1.28 1.80 -11.43
CA LEU A 28 -1.42 0.43 -10.92
C LEU A 28 -2.58 -0.33 -11.58
N TYR A 29 -3.68 0.35 -11.92
CA TYR A 29 -4.83 -0.27 -12.58
C TYR A 29 -4.81 -0.16 -14.10
N SER A 30 -3.80 0.48 -14.69
CA SER A 30 -3.78 0.80 -16.11
C SER A 30 -3.30 -0.34 -17.01
N LYS A 31 -2.69 -1.40 -16.44
CA LYS A 31 -1.99 -2.48 -17.15
C LYS A 31 -0.85 -2.01 -18.07
N ASP A 32 -0.45 -0.75 -17.97
CA ASP A 32 0.58 -0.12 -18.80
C ASP A 32 1.83 0.18 -17.94
N ILE A 33 2.82 -0.70 -18.07
CA ILE A 33 4.08 -0.60 -17.31
C ILE A 33 4.93 0.60 -17.71
N TYR A 34 4.78 1.16 -18.90
CA TYR A 34 5.61 2.29 -19.32
C TYR A 34 5.26 3.58 -18.58
N LYS A 35 4.03 3.67 -18.05
CA LYS A 35 3.60 4.82 -17.26
C LYS A 35 4.33 4.92 -15.93
N ILE A 36 4.74 3.80 -15.32
CA ILE A 36 5.44 3.87 -14.04
C ILE A 36 6.85 4.46 -14.17
N ASP A 37 7.58 4.12 -15.23
CA ASP A 37 8.91 4.70 -15.51
C ASP A 37 8.85 6.22 -15.70
N LYS A 38 7.86 6.69 -16.45
CA LYS A 38 7.65 8.13 -16.67
C LYS A 38 7.29 8.83 -15.36
N TRP A 39 6.36 8.27 -14.60
CA TRP A 39 5.92 8.84 -13.33
C TRP A 39 7.05 8.92 -12.30
N ILE A 40 7.92 7.90 -12.21
CA ILE A 40 9.09 7.91 -11.32
C ILE A 40 10.02 9.10 -11.64
N LYS A 41 10.30 9.35 -12.92
CA LYS A 41 11.16 10.47 -13.35
C LYS A 41 10.54 11.83 -12.96
N GLU A 42 9.27 12.02 -13.28
CA GLU A 42 8.54 13.27 -12.97
C GLU A 42 8.51 13.56 -11.46
N VAL A 43 8.32 12.53 -10.63
CA VAL A 43 8.30 12.71 -9.16
C VAL A 43 9.69 13.04 -8.61
N LYS A 44 10.76 12.45 -9.15
CA LYS A 44 12.13 12.74 -8.72
C LYS A 44 12.54 14.19 -8.99
N GLU A 45 12.09 14.77 -10.10
CA GLU A 45 12.39 16.16 -10.47
C GLU A 45 11.85 17.19 -9.47
N LEU A 46 10.80 16.84 -8.72
CA LEU A 46 10.20 17.71 -7.69
C LEU A 46 11.09 17.87 -6.46
N ASN A 47 12.03 16.94 -6.26
CA ASN A 47 12.96 16.91 -5.15
C ASN A 47 12.30 17.05 -3.76
N ILE A 48 11.13 16.42 -3.59
CA ILE A 48 10.40 16.39 -2.31
C ILE A 48 10.96 15.21 -1.49
N PRO A 49 11.59 15.44 -0.32
CA PRO A 49 12.26 14.39 0.46
C PRO A 49 11.36 13.18 0.77
N GLU A 50 10.11 13.43 1.14
CA GLU A 50 9.13 12.41 1.47
C GLU A 50 8.83 11.52 0.27
N LEU A 51 8.75 12.08 -0.94
CA LEU A 51 8.54 11.33 -2.17
C LEU A 51 9.81 10.60 -2.62
N ASN A 52 11.00 11.19 -2.42
CA ASN A 52 12.26 10.55 -2.79
C ASN A 52 12.45 9.19 -2.08
N SER A 53 12.11 9.12 -0.79
CA SER A 53 12.16 7.85 -0.03
C SER A 53 11.18 6.81 -0.59
N TYR A 54 9.98 7.24 -0.96
CA TYR A 54 8.95 6.38 -1.55
C TYR A 54 9.39 5.83 -2.92
N ILE A 55 9.91 6.71 -3.78
CA ILE A 55 10.45 6.31 -5.09
C ILE A 55 11.63 5.34 -4.93
N SER A 56 12.52 5.58 -3.98
CA SER A 56 13.63 4.67 -3.71
C SER A 56 13.15 3.27 -3.28
N GLY A 57 12.01 3.18 -2.60
CA GLY A 57 11.34 1.92 -2.29
C GLY A 57 10.81 1.23 -3.56
N ILE A 58 10.10 1.98 -4.41
CA ILE A 58 9.60 1.48 -5.70
C ILE A 58 10.72 0.95 -6.58
N GLU A 59 11.85 1.67 -6.68
CA GLU A 59 12.99 1.26 -7.51
C GLU A 59 13.66 0.00 -6.99
N ARG A 60 13.72 -0.18 -5.67
CA ARG A 60 14.25 -1.39 -5.04
C ARG A 60 13.41 -2.62 -5.38
N ASP A 61 12.09 -2.47 -5.36
CA ASP A 61 11.12 -3.54 -5.60
C ASP A 61 10.48 -3.45 -6.99
N PHE A 62 11.19 -2.87 -7.97
CA PHE A 62 10.61 -2.43 -9.24
C PHE A 62 9.94 -3.56 -10.03
N GLU A 63 10.54 -4.75 -10.04
CA GLU A 63 9.95 -5.92 -10.69
C GLU A 63 8.66 -6.38 -10.00
N ALA A 64 8.57 -6.28 -8.67
CA ALA A 64 7.32 -6.56 -7.96
C ALA A 64 6.24 -5.53 -8.30
N VAL A 65 6.61 -4.25 -8.43
CA VAL A 65 5.68 -3.18 -8.85
C VAL A 65 5.19 -3.38 -10.28
N LYS A 66 6.06 -3.74 -11.23
CA LYS A 66 5.64 -4.11 -12.60
C LYS A 66 4.68 -5.28 -12.59
N ASN A 67 5.00 -6.34 -11.85
CA ASN A 67 4.13 -7.51 -11.73
C ASN A 67 2.76 -7.12 -11.15
N ALA A 68 2.71 -6.20 -10.18
CA ALA A 68 1.45 -5.69 -9.64
C ALA A 68 0.62 -4.87 -10.64
N ILE A 69 1.24 -4.28 -11.67
CA ILE A 69 0.54 -3.59 -12.78
C ILE A 69 0.04 -4.61 -13.82
N ILE A 70 0.82 -5.64 -14.11
CA ILE A 70 0.53 -6.63 -15.15
C ILE A 70 -0.56 -7.61 -14.70
N TYR A 71 -0.46 -8.12 -13.48
CA TYR A 71 -1.29 -9.19 -12.98
C TYR A 71 -2.39 -8.67 -12.05
N GLU A 72 -3.54 -9.34 -12.06
CA GLU A 72 -4.67 -9.02 -11.18
C GLU A 72 -4.55 -9.68 -9.80
N TYR A 73 -3.46 -10.41 -9.55
CA TYR A 73 -3.23 -11.10 -8.30
C TYR A 73 -2.83 -10.12 -7.19
N SER A 74 -3.40 -10.34 -6.01
CA SER A 74 -3.13 -9.55 -4.82
C SER A 74 -2.85 -10.44 -3.63
N ASN A 75 -1.82 -10.09 -2.85
CA ASN A 75 -1.56 -10.71 -1.56
C ASN A 75 -2.53 -10.25 -0.45
N GLY A 76 -3.47 -9.35 -0.76
CA GLY A 76 -4.35 -8.72 0.23
C GLY A 76 -5.20 -9.72 1.03
N LEU A 77 -5.66 -10.81 0.42
CA LEU A 77 -6.38 -11.87 1.15
C LEU A 77 -5.47 -12.57 2.16
N ALA A 78 -4.26 -12.95 1.74
CA ALA A 78 -3.27 -13.58 2.61
C ALA A 78 -2.84 -12.65 3.74
N GLU A 79 -2.55 -11.38 3.44
CA GLU A 79 -2.21 -10.35 4.42
C GLU A 79 -3.35 -10.12 5.41
N GLY A 80 -4.61 -10.12 4.95
CA GLY A 80 -5.78 -10.02 5.81
C GLY A 80 -5.89 -11.18 6.81
N ILE A 81 -5.69 -12.41 6.34
CA ILE A 81 -5.66 -13.61 7.20
C ILE A 81 -4.51 -13.53 8.21
N ILE A 82 -3.30 -13.18 7.75
CA ILE A 82 -2.13 -13.03 8.61
C ILE A 82 -2.38 -11.95 9.68
N ASN A 83 -3.00 -10.83 9.31
CA ASN A 83 -3.32 -9.77 10.25
C ASN A 83 -4.34 -10.22 11.30
N LYS A 84 -5.40 -10.95 10.92
CA LYS A 84 -6.34 -11.56 11.86
C LYS A 84 -5.63 -12.49 12.86
N ILE A 85 -4.75 -13.36 12.37
CA ILE A 85 -3.96 -14.26 13.23
C ILE A 85 -3.07 -13.46 14.19
N LYS A 86 -2.39 -12.41 13.71
CA LYS A 86 -1.58 -11.51 14.55
C LYS A 86 -2.41 -10.81 15.63
N VAL A 87 -3.63 -10.39 15.31
CA VAL A 87 -4.56 -9.78 16.28
C VAL A 87 -4.94 -10.78 17.37
N ILE A 88 -5.28 -12.02 17.02
CA ILE A 88 -5.59 -13.07 17.99
C ILE A 88 -4.39 -13.30 18.93
N LYS A 89 -3.18 -13.44 18.39
CA LYS A 89 -1.95 -13.56 19.19
C LYS A 89 -1.77 -12.37 20.16
N ARG A 90 -2.07 -11.14 19.71
CA ARG A 90 -1.92 -9.92 20.51
C ARG A 90 -2.95 -9.85 21.65
N ILE A 91 -4.21 -10.20 21.40
CA ILE A 91 -5.26 -10.28 22.42
C ILE A 91 -4.92 -11.34 23.49
N MET A 92 -4.20 -12.39 23.09
CA MET A 92 -3.72 -13.44 23.98
C MET A 92 -2.39 -13.09 24.67
N TYR A 93 -1.92 -11.84 24.57
CA TYR A 93 -0.66 -11.37 25.17
C TYR A 93 0.56 -12.22 24.79
N GLY A 94 0.56 -12.80 23.58
CA GLY A 94 1.64 -13.69 23.11
C GLY A 94 1.70 -15.05 23.80
N ARG A 95 0.79 -15.37 24.74
CA ARG A 95 0.74 -16.62 25.51
C ARG A 95 -0.04 -17.71 24.79
N CYS A 96 0.25 -17.92 23.52
CA CYS A 96 -0.42 -18.93 22.70
C CYS A 96 0.61 -19.90 22.11
N SER A 97 0.59 -21.13 22.61
CA SER A 97 1.21 -22.25 21.88
C SER A 97 0.55 -22.37 20.50
N PHE A 98 1.21 -23.05 19.57
CA PHE A 98 0.66 -23.27 18.23
C PHE A 98 -0.74 -23.90 18.30
N GLU A 99 -0.92 -24.93 19.13
CA GLU A 99 -2.22 -25.60 19.30
C GLU A 99 -3.31 -24.66 19.83
N LEU A 100 -3.01 -23.85 20.84
CA LEU A 100 -3.99 -22.92 21.39
C LEU A 100 -4.36 -21.82 20.39
N LEU A 101 -3.38 -21.32 19.62
CA LEU A 101 -3.64 -20.36 18.56
C LEU A 101 -4.51 -20.98 17.47
N LYS A 102 -4.20 -22.21 17.03
CA LYS A 102 -4.98 -22.94 16.02
C LYS A 102 -6.43 -23.08 16.48
N GLN A 103 -6.67 -23.53 17.70
CA GLN A 103 -8.02 -23.65 18.27
C GLN A 103 -8.76 -22.30 18.28
N LYS A 104 -8.10 -21.22 18.70
CA LYS A 104 -8.69 -19.88 18.72
C LYS A 104 -9.00 -19.34 17.33
N VAL A 105 -8.11 -19.56 16.36
CA VAL A 105 -8.32 -19.16 14.96
C VAL A 105 -9.53 -19.91 14.39
N LEU A 106 -9.66 -21.21 14.61
CA LEU A 106 -10.82 -21.98 14.15
C LEU A 106 -12.11 -21.44 14.80
N LEU A 107 -12.13 -21.28 16.12
CA LEU A 107 -13.30 -20.77 16.86
C LEU A 107 -13.78 -19.40 16.35
N LEU A 108 -12.86 -18.50 16.00
CA LEU A 108 -13.18 -17.14 15.59
C LEU A 108 -13.50 -16.99 14.10
N ASN A 109 -13.23 -18.00 13.27
CA ASN A 109 -13.54 -17.98 11.83
C ASN A 109 -14.75 -18.85 11.44
N PHE A 110 -15.29 -19.67 12.37
CA PHE A 110 -16.46 -20.54 12.13
C PHE A 110 -17.74 -20.08 12.87
N ASN A 111 -17.80 -18.82 13.30
CA ASN A 111 -19.04 -18.13 13.71
C ASN A 111 -19.37 -17.04 12.68
#